data_AF-C9SV74-F1
#
_entry.id   AF-C9SV74-F1
#
_cell.length_a   1.000
_cell.length_b   1.000
_cell.length_c   1.000
_cell.angle_alpha   90.00
_cell.angle_beta   90.00
_cell.angle_gamma   90.00
#
_symmetry.space_group_name_H-M   'P 1'
#
loop_
_entity.id
_entity.type
_entity.pdbx_description
1 polymer ?
#
loop_
_entity_poly.entity_id
_entity_poly.type
_entity_poly.pdbx_seq_one_letter_code
_entity_poly.pdbx_strand_id
1 'polypeptide(L)'
;MLQITMYTTTPTHSSHTALTSSLQTLSASLQAVHTTAVAGAPPTPDGVPPNAQDQLGMPPGVPLHDPARHVTPGTLPNIPPELVQYVENGRNPDIYTREFVELVRRGNQLMRGKMGAFAQLRDVLAGEMRSAMPEVAEDVARVVEMTSPVKREGA
;
A
#
# COMPACT_ATOMS: atom_id res chain seq x y z
N MET A 1 8.82 65.63 -4.99
CA MET A 1 9.85 64.58 -5.09
C MET A 1 9.32 63.36 -4.38
N LEU A 2 9.08 62.27 -5.10
CA LEU A 2 8.35 61.09 -4.63
C LEU A 2 9.26 60.20 -3.76
N GLN A 3 8.79 59.86 -2.54
CA GLN A 3 9.44 58.88 -1.67
C GLN A 3 9.18 57.47 -2.22
N ILE A 4 10.26 56.75 -2.53
CA ILE A 4 10.21 55.34 -2.94
C ILE A 4 10.24 54.49 -1.67
N THR A 5 9.11 53.88 -1.33
CA THR A 5 9.02 52.87 -0.28
C THR A 5 9.69 51.59 -0.77
N MET A 6 10.85 51.25 -0.21
CA MET A 6 11.52 49.97 -0.45
C MET A 6 10.74 48.85 0.22
N TYR A 7 10.30 47.86 -0.55
CA TYR A 7 9.74 46.63 0.00
C TYR A 7 10.85 45.79 0.63
N THR A 8 10.71 45.51 1.92
CA THR A 8 11.52 44.50 2.61
C THR A 8 11.06 43.11 2.16
N THR A 9 11.95 42.32 1.57
CA THR A 9 11.70 40.91 1.23
C THR A 9 12.14 40.06 2.41
N THR A 10 11.19 39.47 3.13
CA THR A 10 11.49 38.48 4.17
C THR A 10 11.77 37.12 3.52
N PRO A 11 12.85 36.41 3.90
CA PRO A 11 13.25 35.16 3.24
C PRO A 11 12.27 34.02 3.55
N THR A 12 11.81 33.36 2.50
CA THR A 12 10.84 32.25 2.43
C THR A 12 11.44 30.90 2.88
N HIS A 13 11.89 30.77 4.14
CA HIS A 13 12.51 29.53 4.64
C HIS A 13 11.54 28.52 5.31
N SER A 14 10.24 28.82 5.38
CA SER A 14 9.28 27.99 6.15
C SER A 14 8.48 26.99 5.33
N SER A 15 8.25 27.24 4.03
CA SER A 15 7.39 26.39 3.20
C SER A 15 8.07 25.09 2.76
N HIS A 16 9.38 25.14 2.48
CA HIS A 16 10.14 23.95 2.08
C HIS A 16 10.24 22.92 3.21
N THR A 17 10.55 23.36 4.42
CA THR A 17 10.60 22.51 5.62
C THR A 17 9.24 21.92 5.98
N ALA A 18 8.17 22.71 5.90
CA ALA A 18 6.80 22.24 6.13
C ALA A 18 6.33 21.21 5.09
N LEU A 19 6.70 21.39 3.82
CA LEU A 19 6.45 20.40 2.77
C LEU A 19 7.22 19.11 3.04
N THR A 20 8.49 19.23 3.41
CA THR A 20 9.36 18.08 3.69
C THR A 20 8.83 17.25 4.87
N SER A 21 8.40 17.89 5.96
CA SER A 21 7.81 17.21 7.11
C SER A 21 6.47 16.55 6.78
N SER A 22 5.67 17.18 5.92
CA SER A 22 4.38 16.64 5.49
C SER A 22 4.57 15.39 4.62
N LEU A 23 5.54 15.40 3.70
CA LEU A 23 5.88 14.23 2.88
C LEU A 23 6.46 13.08 3.71
N GLN A 24 7.29 13.37 4.72
CA GLN A 24 7.81 12.36 5.64
C GLN A 24 6.68 11.70 6.45
N THR A 25 5.76 12.50 7.00
CA THR A 25 4.61 11.99 7.76
C THR A 25 3.68 11.15 6.89
N LEU A 26 3.46 11.58 5.65
CA LEU A 26 2.64 10.85 4.68
C LEU A 26 3.28 9.52 4.30
N SER A 27 4.59 9.50 4.07
CA SER A 27 5.35 8.28 3.73
C SER A 27 5.29 7.25 4.85
N ALA A 28 5.51 7.68 6.10
CA ALA A 28 5.40 6.80 7.27
C ALA A 28 3.99 6.21 7.41
N SER A 29 2.96 7.02 7.17
CA SER A 29 1.56 6.57 7.20
C SER A 29 1.25 5.55 6.09
N LEU A 30 1.77 5.77 4.87
CA LEU A 30 1.62 4.84 3.75
C LEU A 30 2.36 3.52 3.99
N GLN A 31 3.54 3.56 4.59
CA GLN A 31 4.30 2.36 4.96
C GLN A 31 3.57 1.55 6.03
N ALA A 32 3.00 2.20 7.05
CA ALA A 32 2.21 1.53 8.09
C ALA A 32 0.94 0.88 7.50
N VAL A 33 0.27 1.54 6.55
CA VAL A 33 -0.88 0.95 5.85
C VAL A 33 -0.46 -0.21 4.95
N HIS A 34 0.68 -0.12 4.27
CA HIS A 34 1.21 -1.20 3.42
C HIS A 34 1.59 -2.43 4.25
N THR A 35 2.31 -2.27 5.37
CA THR A 35 2.64 -3.38 6.27
C THR A 35 1.38 -4.01 6.85
N THR A 36 0.39 -3.22 7.26
CA THR A 36 -0.92 -3.73 7.72
C THR A 36 -1.66 -4.49 6.61
N ALA A 37 -1.64 -3.98 5.38
CA ALA A 37 -2.32 -4.60 4.23
C ALA A 37 -1.63 -5.89 3.75
N VAL A 38 -0.33 -6.04 3.98
CA VAL A 38 0.48 -7.21 3.61
C VAL A 38 0.52 -8.26 4.74
N ALA A 39 0.55 -7.83 6.00
CA ALA A 39 0.65 -8.73 7.17
C ALA A 39 -0.71 -9.22 7.68
N GLY A 40 -1.83 -8.59 7.31
CA GLY A 40 -3.16 -9.05 7.69
C GLY A 40 -3.51 -8.93 9.19
N ALA A 41 -2.72 -8.21 9.99
CA ALA A 41 -2.95 -8.04 11.43
C ALA A 41 -3.69 -6.73 11.74
N PRO A 42 -4.60 -6.69 12.75
CA PRO A 42 -5.29 -5.47 13.17
C PRO A 42 -4.34 -4.51 13.91
N PRO A 43 -4.61 -3.19 13.92
CA PRO A 43 -3.82 -2.24 14.69
C PRO A 43 -4.11 -2.44 16.18
N THR A 44 -3.10 -2.81 16.98
CA THR A 44 -3.21 -2.68 18.45
C THR A 44 -3.13 -1.20 18.84
N PRO A 45 -3.89 -0.75 19.86
CA PRO A 45 -4.04 0.69 20.17
C PRO A 45 -2.80 1.32 20.80
N ASP A 46 -1.88 0.52 21.34
CA ASP A 46 -0.71 1.00 22.07
C ASP A 46 0.54 0.70 21.25
N GLY A 47 1.11 1.74 20.64
CA GLY A 47 2.19 1.69 19.66
C GLY A 47 3.57 1.32 20.21
N VAL A 48 3.70 0.20 20.95
CA VAL A 48 5.02 -0.33 21.35
C VAL A 48 4.99 -1.88 21.34
N PRO A 49 5.64 -2.55 20.37
CA PRO A 49 6.03 -3.93 20.57
C PRO A 49 7.27 -4.00 21.47
N PRO A 50 7.25 -4.77 22.58
CA PRO A 50 8.44 -5.04 23.36
C PRO A 50 9.33 -6.05 22.63
N ASN A 51 10.64 -5.80 22.63
CA ASN A 51 11.71 -6.64 22.07
C ASN A 51 11.77 -6.75 20.52
N ALA A 52 12.10 -5.63 19.87
CA ALA A 52 12.54 -5.59 18.46
C ALA A 52 14.06 -5.81 18.26
N GLN A 53 14.78 -6.37 19.25
CA GLN A 53 16.24 -6.57 19.14
C GLN A 53 16.68 -8.01 18.85
N ASP A 54 15.78 -9.00 18.84
CA ASP A 54 16.20 -10.43 18.83
C ASP A 54 15.57 -11.31 17.74
N GLN A 55 15.16 -10.73 16.60
CA GLN A 55 14.77 -11.55 15.44
C GLN A 55 15.38 -11.01 14.15
N LEU A 56 16.71 -10.99 14.14
CA LEU A 56 17.54 -10.98 12.94
C LEU A 56 17.41 -12.33 12.22
N GLY A 57 16.44 -12.41 11.32
CA GLY A 57 16.35 -13.44 10.28
C GLY A 57 16.51 -12.84 8.89
N MET A 58 17.43 -11.88 8.71
CA MET A 58 17.76 -11.38 7.37
C MET A 58 18.79 -12.30 6.69
N PRO A 59 18.58 -12.73 5.44
CA PRO A 59 19.68 -13.28 4.65
C PRO A 59 20.78 -12.22 4.52
N PRO A 60 22.07 -12.61 4.56
CA PRO A 60 23.16 -11.64 4.50
C PRO A 60 23.16 -11.01 3.11
N GLY A 61 22.85 -9.72 3.02
CA GLY A 61 23.05 -8.94 1.80
C GLY A 61 21.88 -8.09 1.29
N VAL A 62 20.73 -8.01 1.98
CA VAL A 62 19.71 -7.02 1.59
C VAL A 62 20.18 -5.63 2.02
N PRO A 63 20.50 -4.72 1.08
CA PRO A 63 20.97 -3.39 1.44
C PRO A 63 19.82 -2.64 2.11
N LEU A 64 20.08 -2.09 3.29
CA LEU A 64 19.28 -1.00 3.86
C LEU A 64 19.08 0.04 2.75
N HIS A 65 17.83 0.30 2.38
CA HIS A 65 17.50 1.21 1.28
C HIS A 65 17.89 2.64 1.68
N ASP A 66 19.12 3.01 1.35
CA ASP A 66 19.65 4.35 1.45
C ASP A 66 18.90 5.22 0.42
N PRO A 67 18.14 6.26 0.85
CA PRO A 67 17.36 7.09 -0.06
C PRO A 67 18.22 7.85 -1.08
N ALA A 68 19.54 7.93 -0.85
CA ALA A 68 20.49 8.54 -1.79
C ALA A 68 20.90 7.63 -2.96
N ARG A 69 20.54 6.33 -2.95
CA ARG A 69 21.02 5.36 -3.96
C ARG A 69 20.13 5.19 -5.21
N HIS A 70 19.00 5.88 -5.32
CA HIS A 70 18.06 5.74 -6.45
C HIS A 70 18.26 6.72 -7.59
N VAL A 71 19.26 7.60 -7.48
CA VAL A 71 19.67 8.46 -8.58
C VAL A 71 21.09 8.06 -8.96
N THR A 72 21.23 7.07 -9.84
CA THR A 72 22.44 6.97 -10.64
C THR A 72 22.53 8.27 -11.45
N PRO A 73 23.59 9.08 -11.30
CA PRO A 73 23.76 10.28 -12.12
C PRO A 73 23.75 9.86 -13.59
N GLY A 74 22.68 10.22 -14.31
CA GLY A 74 22.48 9.86 -15.72
C GLY A 74 21.35 8.87 -16.03
N THR A 75 20.67 8.28 -15.03
CA THR A 75 19.45 7.50 -15.26
C THR A 75 18.25 8.22 -14.65
N LEU A 76 17.34 8.68 -15.51
CA LEU A 76 16.07 9.25 -15.04
C LEU A 76 15.21 8.13 -14.44
N PRO A 77 14.53 8.38 -13.30
CA PRO A 77 13.56 7.42 -12.75
C PRO A 77 12.48 7.10 -13.78
N ASN A 78 11.95 5.87 -13.75
CA ASN A 78 10.82 5.50 -14.58
C ASN A 78 9.57 6.23 -14.07
N ILE A 79 9.05 7.15 -14.88
CA ILE A 79 7.91 8.01 -14.53
C ILE A 79 6.72 7.60 -15.40
N PRO A 80 5.52 7.40 -14.81
CA PRO A 80 4.31 7.12 -15.58
C PRO A 80 4.04 8.21 -16.64
N PRO A 81 3.73 7.85 -17.90
CA PRO A 81 3.48 8.83 -18.95
C PRO A 81 2.27 9.72 -18.67
N GLU A 82 1.33 9.25 -17.85
CA GLU A 82 0.20 10.05 -17.38
C GLU A 82 0.66 11.19 -16.46
N LEU A 83 1.73 10.98 -15.67
CA LEU A 83 2.27 12.02 -14.80
C LEU A 83 2.93 13.14 -15.61
N VAL A 84 3.58 12.81 -16.73
CA VAL A 84 4.17 13.80 -17.65
C VAL A 84 3.08 14.74 -18.18
N GLN A 85 1.95 14.19 -18.62
CA GLN A 85 0.80 14.97 -19.10
C GLN A 85 0.20 15.87 -18.00
N TYR A 86 0.21 15.44 -16.74
CA TYR A 86 -0.24 16.29 -15.63
C TYR A 86 0.64 17.54 -15.52
N VAL A 87 1.95 17.38 -15.62
CA VAL A 87 2.91 18.49 -15.55
C VAL A 87 2.83 19.39 -16.79
N GLU A 88 2.75 18.81 -17.99
CA GLU A 88 2.62 19.56 -19.25
C GLU A 88 1.37 20.45 -19.27
N ASN A 89 0.28 19.98 -18.66
CA ASN A 89 -0.97 20.72 -18.55
C ASN A 89 -1.02 21.69 -17.35
N GLY A 90 0.08 21.84 -16.60
CA GLY A 90 0.17 22.73 -15.44
C GLY A 90 -0.58 22.24 -14.19
N ARG A 91 -0.95 20.96 -14.12
CA ARG A 91 -1.63 20.36 -12.96
C ARG A 91 -0.61 19.90 -11.92
N ASN A 92 -0.96 20.02 -10.64
CA ASN A 92 -0.10 19.56 -9.55
C ASN A 92 0.13 18.03 -9.66
N PRO A 93 1.38 17.54 -9.81
CA PRO A 93 1.69 16.11 -9.92
C PRO A 93 1.28 15.30 -8.68
N ASP A 94 1.15 15.92 -7.50
CA ASP A 94 0.68 15.24 -6.28
C ASP A 94 -0.75 14.69 -6.42
N ILE A 95 -1.55 15.30 -7.30
CA ILE A 95 -2.92 14.85 -7.55
C ILE A 95 -2.93 13.46 -8.21
N TYR A 96 -2.01 13.19 -9.14
CA TYR A 96 -1.87 11.87 -9.75
C TYR A 96 -1.55 10.81 -8.68
N THR A 97 -0.59 11.09 -7.81
CA THR A 97 -0.19 10.17 -6.73
C THR A 97 -1.37 9.88 -5.80
N ARG A 98 -2.13 10.91 -5.43
CA ARG A 98 -3.33 10.76 -4.60
C ARG A 98 -4.38 9.88 -5.29
N GLU A 99 -4.70 10.16 -6.54
CA GLU A 99 -5.68 9.39 -7.33
C GLU A 99 -5.24 7.94 -7.51
N PHE A 100 -3.95 7.71 -7.76
CA PHE A 100 -3.38 6.39 -7.92
C PHE A 100 -3.50 5.56 -6.63
N VAL A 101 -3.12 6.12 -5.49
CA VAL A 101 -3.26 5.45 -4.19
C VAL A 101 -4.72 5.14 -3.88
N GLU A 102 -5.63 6.07 -4.17
CA GLU A 102 -7.06 5.84 -3.98
C GLU A 102 -7.58 4.72 -4.89
N LEU A 103 -7.18 4.71 -6.16
CA LEU A 103 -7.53 3.68 -7.12
C LEU A 103 -7.03 2.31 -6.68
N VAL A 104 -5.76 2.19 -6.26
CA VAL A 104 -5.18 0.93 -5.77
C VAL A 104 -5.90 0.46 -4.52
N ARG A 105 -6.18 1.36 -3.57
CA ARG A 105 -6.94 1.00 -2.35
C ARG A 105 -8.32 0.46 -2.69
N ARG A 106 -9.06 1.17 -3.55
CA ARG A 106 -10.41 0.79 -3.99
C ARG A 106 -10.37 -0.56 -4.74
N GLY A 107 -9.42 -0.73 -5.65
CA GLY A 107 -9.20 -1.98 -6.38
C GLY A 107 -8.90 -3.15 -5.44
N ASN A 108 -8.00 -2.96 -4.49
CA ASN A 108 -7.65 -3.99 -3.51
C ASN A 108 -8.83 -4.38 -2.61
N GLN A 109 -9.61 -3.40 -2.14
CA GLN A 109 -10.83 -3.67 -1.37
C GLN A 109 -11.85 -4.44 -2.20
N LEU A 110 -12.08 -4.02 -3.44
CA LEU A 110 -13.00 -4.69 -4.36
C LEU A 110 -12.57 -6.13 -4.62
N MET A 111 -11.29 -6.38 -4.88
CA MET A 111 -10.78 -7.74 -5.11
C MET A 111 -10.96 -8.61 -3.88
N ARG A 112 -10.63 -8.11 -2.69
CA ARG A 112 -10.89 -8.83 -1.42
C ARG A 112 -12.37 -9.15 -1.23
N GLY A 113 -13.25 -8.20 -1.52
CA GLY A 113 -14.70 -8.42 -1.46
C GLY A 113 -15.18 -9.50 -2.44
N LYS A 114 -14.70 -9.48 -3.69
CA LYS A 114 -15.00 -10.52 -4.68
C LYS A 114 -14.52 -11.90 -4.23
N MET A 115 -13.29 -12.00 -3.74
CA MET A 115 -12.73 -13.26 -3.22
C MET A 115 -13.60 -13.82 -2.08
N GLY A 116 -14.02 -12.97 -1.14
CA GLY A 116 -14.94 -13.36 -0.06
C GLY A 116 -16.30 -13.83 -0.58
N ALA A 117 -16.89 -13.12 -1.54
CA ALA A 117 -18.18 -13.50 -2.12
C ALA A 117 -18.12 -14.84 -2.87
N PHE A 118 -17.04 -15.09 -3.63
CA PHE A 118 -16.86 -16.38 -4.31
C PHE A 118 -16.60 -17.53 -3.34
N ALA A 119 -15.88 -17.29 -2.23
CA ALA A 119 -15.72 -18.29 -1.18
C ALA A 119 -17.08 -18.66 -0.54
N GLN A 120 -17.90 -17.67 -0.21
CA GLN A 120 -19.25 -17.91 0.32
C GLN A 120 -20.14 -18.67 -0.67
N LEU A 121 -20.12 -18.29 -1.95
CA LEU A 121 -20.86 -18.99 -3.00
C LEU A 121 -20.43 -20.46 -3.09
N ARG A 122 -19.12 -20.72 -3.08
CA ARG A 122 -18.56 -22.07 -3.10
C ARG A 122 -19.05 -22.88 -1.89
N ASP A 123 -18.99 -22.31 -0.70
CA ASP A 123 -19.34 -23.02 0.54
C ASP A 123 -20.84 -23.38 0.58
N VAL A 124 -21.71 -22.44 0.18
CA VAL A 124 -23.16 -22.68 0.07
C VAL A 124 -23.45 -23.74 -1.00
N LEU A 125 -22.89 -23.59 -2.20
CA LEU A 125 -23.11 -24.54 -3.29
C LEU A 125 -22.62 -25.94 -2.93
N ALA A 126 -21.46 -26.06 -2.29
CA ALA A 126 -20.94 -27.34 -1.82
C ALA A 126 -21.85 -28.00 -0.77
N GLY A 127 -22.46 -27.20 0.12
CA GLY A 127 -23.46 -27.67 1.08
C GLY A 127 -24.70 -28.24 0.40
N GLU A 128 -25.27 -27.50 -0.54
CA GLU A 128 -26.45 -27.92 -1.32
C GLU A 128 -26.15 -29.18 -2.15
N MET A 129 -25.00 -29.24 -2.83
CA MET A 129 -24.60 -30.41 -3.62
C MET A 129 -24.44 -31.66 -2.75
N ARG A 130 -23.84 -31.57 -1.57
CA ARG A 130 -23.72 -32.69 -0.63
C ARG A 130 -25.07 -33.18 -0.11
N SER A 131 -26.04 -32.27 0.04
CA SER A 131 -27.40 -32.61 0.50
C SER A 131 -28.24 -33.24 -0.61
N ALA A 132 -28.17 -32.70 -1.82
CA ALA A 132 -28.97 -33.16 -2.95
C ALA A 132 -28.37 -34.39 -3.66
N MET A 133 -27.05 -34.54 -3.63
CA MET A 133 -26.29 -35.60 -4.32
C MET A 133 -25.23 -36.22 -3.40
N PRO A 134 -25.63 -37.14 -2.49
CA PRO A 134 -24.71 -37.75 -1.53
C PRO A 134 -23.58 -38.55 -2.20
N GLU A 135 -23.80 -39.09 -3.40
CA GLU A 135 -22.84 -39.91 -4.14
C GLU A 135 -21.59 -39.14 -4.61
N VAL A 136 -21.66 -37.82 -4.72
CA VAL A 136 -20.52 -36.95 -5.10
C VAL A 136 -19.95 -36.17 -3.92
N ALA A 137 -20.42 -36.43 -2.69
CA ALA A 137 -20.08 -35.63 -1.52
C ALA A 137 -18.57 -35.58 -1.22
N GLU A 138 -17.87 -36.70 -1.44
CA GLU A 138 -16.41 -36.79 -1.24
C GLU A 138 -15.64 -35.95 -2.28
N ASP A 139 -16.05 -36.01 -3.55
CA ASP A 139 -15.43 -35.22 -4.61
C ASP A 139 -15.64 -33.72 -4.39
N VAL A 140 -16.85 -33.33 -3.97
CA VAL A 140 -17.16 -31.94 -3.59
C VAL A 140 -16.28 -31.49 -2.43
N ALA A 141 -16.10 -32.31 -1.39
CA ALA A 141 -15.22 -31.99 -0.26
C ALA A 141 -13.77 -31.77 -0.72
N ARG A 142 -13.27 -32.64 -1.61
CA ARG A 142 -11.92 -32.55 -2.18
C ARG A 142 -11.73 -31.25 -2.98
N VAL A 143 -12.71 -30.86 -3.79
CA VAL A 143 -12.66 -29.59 -4.56
C VAL A 143 -12.66 -28.37 -3.63
N VAL A 144 -13.48 -28.39 -2.58
CA VAL A 144 -13.51 -27.29 -1.59
C VAL A 144 -12.17 -27.17 -0.88
N GLU A 145 -11.56 -28.29 -0.50
CA GLU A 145 -10.23 -28.31 0.11
C GLU A 145 -9.17 -27.72 -0.83
N MET A 146 -9.11 -28.20 -2.08
CA MET A 146 -8.13 -27.74 -3.08
C MET A 146 -8.29 -26.26 -3.46
N THR A 147 -9.50 -25.72 -3.39
CA THR A 147 -9.79 -24.31 -3.74
C THR A 147 -9.80 -23.38 -2.55
N SER A 148 -9.66 -23.90 -1.33
CA SER A 148 -9.56 -23.08 -0.13
C SER A 148 -8.18 -22.43 -0.01
N PRO A 149 -8.10 -21.20 0.53
CA PRO A 149 -6.81 -20.58 0.80
C PRO A 149 -6.00 -21.48 1.74
N VAL A 150 -4.74 -21.75 1.37
CA VAL A 150 -3.81 -22.55 2.19
C VAL A 150 -3.68 -21.88 3.56
N LYS A 151 -4.11 -22.58 4.62
CA LYS A 151 -3.92 -22.16 6.00
C LYS A 151 -2.41 -22.03 6.23
N ARG A 152 -1.91 -20.79 6.32
CA ARG A 152 -0.53 -20.55 6.73
C ARG A 152 -0.46 -20.81 8.23
N GLU A 153 -0.08 -22.03 8.60
CA GLU A 153 0.24 -22.35 9.98
C GLU A 153 1.58 -21.72 10.33
N GLY A 154 1.56 -20.70 11.19
CA GLY A 154 2.75 -20.02 11.70
C GLY A 154 2.83 -18.55 11.30
N ALA A 155 2.18 -17.69 12.08
CA ALA A 155 2.60 -16.32 12.38
C ALA A 155 1.97 -15.91 13.72
#